data_AF-A0A371BE79-F1
#
_entry.id   AF-A0A371BE79-F1
#
_cell.length_a   1.000
_cell.length_b   1.000
_cell.length_c   1.000
_cell.angle_alpha   90.00
_cell.angle_beta   90.00
_cell.angle_gamma   90.00
#
_symmetry.space_group_name_H-M   'P 1'
#
loop_
_entity.id
_entity.type
_entity.pdbx_description
1 polymer ?
#
loop_
_entity_poly.entity_id
_entity_poly.type
_entity_poly.pdbx_seq_one_letter_code
_entity_poly.pdbx_strand_id
1 'polypeptide(L)'
;MTFDNALSRFLSKNTVRKSAEMPVFHSTSAYSARRILFDNVINPQSCNVFQNEKLTYLFYGRPSYKRESRSQITKYWQLPAVFLFDYKVSRYKRIFPFDTGAFENGIYPEFFGMMPRNEYDTGSMPDSPSRLVSSFFVDCERFFKLSPRDKKDFDSRFETTAVDEEIHALYELIVSYSEKIDDRRFSIELQTEHEIHLSDGACKALIIPEEYLESDELVDKCDKMGIEVLSYPSFPLKQEMYYYHIYNIIFELYKEWGIAR
;
A
#
# COMPACT_ATOMS: atom_id res chain seq x y z
N MET A 1 19.63 15.71 -13.47
CA MET A 1 18.49 14.82 -13.73
C MET A 1 17.33 15.70 -14.09
N THR A 2 16.78 15.56 -15.30
CA THR A 2 15.46 16.11 -15.61
C THR A 2 14.45 15.29 -14.83
N PHE A 3 13.60 15.96 -14.06
CA PHE A 3 12.47 15.31 -13.39
C PHE A 3 11.33 15.29 -14.40
N ASP A 4 11.07 14.11 -14.93
CA ASP A 4 10.25 13.94 -16.13
C ASP A 4 8.74 14.01 -15.86
N ASN A 5 8.32 14.26 -14.61
CA ASN A 5 6.91 14.39 -14.23
C ASN A 5 6.66 15.39 -13.09
N ALA A 6 5.41 15.83 -12.96
CA ALA A 6 4.95 16.83 -12.00
C ALA A 6 5.30 16.48 -10.55
N LEU A 7 5.00 15.25 -10.11
CA LEU A 7 5.23 14.87 -8.72
C LEU A 7 6.72 14.81 -8.36
N SER A 8 7.56 14.30 -9.26
CA SER A 8 9.01 14.28 -9.08
C SER A 8 9.60 15.69 -9.07
N ARG A 9 9.08 16.60 -9.92
CA ARG A 9 9.43 18.04 -9.88
C ARG A 9 9.05 18.67 -8.55
N PHE A 10 7.83 18.42 -8.07
CA PHE A 10 7.35 18.90 -6.77
C PHE A 10 8.23 18.44 -5.62
N LEU A 11 8.54 17.14 -5.55
CA LEU A 11 9.37 16.59 -4.49
C LEU A 11 10.77 17.21 -4.54
N SER A 12 11.32 17.44 -5.72
CA SER A 12 12.71 17.89 -5.89
C SER A 12 12.91 19.39 -5.71
N LYS A 13 11.94 20.22 -6.12
CA LYS A 13 11.99 21.66 -5.91
C LYS A 13 11.77 22.05 -4.43
N ASN A 14 11.02 21.23 -3.70
CA ASN A 14 10.73 21.47 -2.29
C ASN A 14 11.68 20.74 -1.35
N THR A 15 12.05 21.37 -0.24
CA THR A 15 12.79 20.69 0.83
C THR A 15 11.84 19.81 1.63
N VAL A 16 11.70 18.56 1.20
CA VAL A 16 10.85 17.56 1.86
C VAL A 16 11.70 16.68 2.79
N ARG A 17 11.41 16.73 4.10
CA ARG A 17 11.99 15.78 5.06
C ARG A 17 11.40 14.39 4.83
N LYS A 18 12.18 13.35 5.11
CA LYS A 18 11.70 11.96 5.07
C LYS A 18 10.99 11.62 6.36
N SER A 19 9.89 10.88 6.27
CA SER A 19 9.32 10.18 7.42
C SER A 19 10.22 9.02 7.84
N ALA A 20 9.87 8.32 8.94
CA ALA A 20 10.40 6.99 9.18
C ALA A 20 10.06 6.07 7.99
N GLU A 21 10.97 5.14 7.68
CA GLU A 21 10.72 4.08 6.68
C GLU A 21 9.65 3.14 7.23
N MET A 22 8.62 2.86 6.43
CA MET A 22 7.52 1.97 6.77
C MET A 22 7.64 0.67 5.96
N PRO A 23 7.12 -0.46 6.46
CA PRO A 23 7.11 -1.70 5.70
C PRO A 23 6.21 -1.61 4.47
N VAL A 24 6.31 -2.63 3.61
CA VAL A 24 5.47 -2.80 2.43
C VAL A 24 4.61 -4.05 2.54
N PHE A 25 3.42 -3.98 1.97
CA PHE A 25 2.38 -4.98 2.16
C PHE A 25 1.99 -5.63 0.83
N HIS A 26 1.87 -6.95 0.84
CA HIS A 26 1.21 -7.70 -0.22
C HIS A 26 -0.08 -8.31 0.32
N SER A 27 -1.23 -7.79 -0.10
CA SER A 27 -2.54 -8.33 0.30
C SER A 27 -3.06 -9.32 -0.75
N THR A 28 -3.60 -10.44 -0.30
CA THR A 28 -4.20 -11.48 -1.15
C THR A 28 -5.32 -12.22 -0.39
N SER A 29 -5.89 -13.29 -0.94
CA SER A 29 -6.79 -14.16 -0.16
C SER A 29 -6.00 -15.18 0.65
N ALA A 30 -6.52 -15.63 1.79
CA ALA A 30 -5.85 -16.61 2.64
C ALA A 30 -5.52 -17.92 1.91
N TYR A 31 -6.39 -18.36 0.99
CA TYR A 31 -6.09 -19.47 0.08
C TYR A 31 -4.82 -19.24 -0.75
N SER A 32 -4.67 -18.04 -1.30
CA SER A 32 -3.52 -17.67 -2.14
C SER A 32 -2.27 -17.45 -1.30
N ALA A 33 -2.41 -16.85 -0.10
CA ALA A 33 -1.30 -16.68 0.83
C ALA A 33 -0.71 -18.02 1.26
N ARG A 34 -1.54 -19.03 1.55
CA ARG A 34 -1.05 -20.38 1.82
C ARG A 34 -0.19 -20.89 0.66
N ARG A 35 -0.66 -20.77 -0.59
CA ARG A 35 0.12 -21.20 -1.76
C ARG A 35 1.45 -20.47 -1.87
N ILE A 36 1.44 -19.14 -1.75
CA ILE A 36 2.65 -18.30 -1.77
C ILE A 36 3.65 -18.73 -0.69
N LEU A 37 3.18 -19.04 0.52
CA LEU A 37 4.02 -19.53 1.62
C LEU A 37 4.72 -20.85 1.28
N PHE A 38 3.98 -21.81 0.73
CA PHE A 38 4.54 -23.11 0.36
C PHE A 38 5.43 -23.03 -0.89
N ASP A 39 5.10 -22.16 -1.84
CA ASP A 39 5.90 -21.88 -3.03
C ASP A 39 7.15 -21.02 -2.69
N ASN A 40 7.19 -20.38 -1.51
CA ASN A 40 8.26 -19.51 -1.02
C ASN A 40 8.52 -18.26 -1.92
N VAL A 41 7.54 -17.87 -2.73
CA VAL A 41 7.72 -16.79 -3.71
C VAL A 41 6.40 -16.13 -4.08
N ILE A 42 6.42 -14.81 -4.23
CA ILE A 42 5.37 -14.04 -4.91
C ILE A 42 5.86 -13.77 -6.34
N ASN A 43 5.19 -14.40 -7.30
CA ASN A 43 5.52 -14.27 -8.72
C ASN A 43 4.79 -13.08 -9.36
N PRO A 44 5.47 -12.27 -10.20
CA PRO A 44 4.82 -11.25 -11.03
C PRO A 44 3.70 -11.84 -11.89
N GLN A 45 2.54 -11.18 -11.89
CA GLN A 45 1.35 -11.61 -12.62
C GLN A 45 1.05 -10.67 -13.78
N SER A 46 0.42 -11.19 -14.84
CA SER A 46 -0.01 -10.36 -15.97
C SER A 46 -0.90 -9.21 -15.51
N CYS A 47 -0.59 -8.00 -15.97
CA CYS A 47 -1.29 -6.79 -15.58
C CYS A 47 -2.32 -6.34 -16.64
N ASN A 48 -3.52 -5.99 -16.19
CA ASN A 48 -4.56 -5.43 -17.05
C ASN A 48 -4.42 -3.91 -17.28
N VAL A 49 -3.75 -3.20 -16.36
CA VAL A 49 -3.46 -1.75 -16.45
C VAL A 49 -2.25 -1.50 -17.36
N PHE A 50 -1.15 -2.20 -17.10
CA PHE A 50 0.09 -2.15 -17.86
C PHE A 50 0.15 -3.34 -18.80
N GLN A 51 -0.51 -3.20 -19.96
CA GLN A 51 -0.63 -4.28 -20.93
C GLN A 51 0.75 -4.86 -21.30
N ASN A 52 0.83 -6.20 -21.36
CA ASN A 52 2.04 -6.97 -21.65
C ASN A 52 3.13 -6.93 -20.57
N GLU A 53 2.87 -6.34 -19.40
CA GLU A 53 3.77 -6.43 -18.25
C GLU A 53 3.33 -7.50 -17.26
N LYS A 54 4.31 -8.13 -16.61
CA LYS A 54 4.08 -8.95 -15.42
C LYS A 54 4.58 -8.19 -14.21
N LEU A 55 3.68 -7.90 -13.27
CA LEU A 55 3.95 -7.05 -12.13
C LEU A 55 3.49 -7.70 -10.83
N THR A 56 4.22 -7.42 -9.76
CA THR A 56 3.80 -7.62 -8.38
C THR A 56 3.51 -6.26 -7.77
N TYR A 57 2.35 -6.15 -7.14
CA TYR A 57 1.90 -4.95 -6.45
C TYR A 57 2.16 -5.06 -4.96
N LEU A 58 2.77 -4.02 -4.42
CA LEU A 58 3.00 -3.81 -3.00
C LEU A 58 2.45 -2.44 -2.60
N PHE A 59 2.09 -2.27 -1.34
CA PHE A 59 1.61 -0.99 -0.82
C PHE A 59 2.48 -0.54 0.35
N TYR A 60 2.93 0.70 0.31
CA TYR A 60 3.80 1.26 1.35
C TYR A 60 3.00 1.71 2.56
N GLY A 61 3.42 1.23 3.73
CA GLY A 61 2.93 1.65 5.04
C GLY A 61 1.50 1.26 5.40
N ARG A 62 0.71 0.68 4.48
CA ARG A 62 -0.67 0.24 4.73
C ARG A 62 -1.10 -0.86 3.73
N PRO A 63 -1.94 -1.83 4.14
CA PRO A 63 -2.39 -2.92 3.28
C PRO A 63 -3.59 -2.51 2.41
N SER A 64 -3.40 -1.48 1.58
CA SER A 64 -4.51 -0.80 0.88
C SER A 64 -5.21 -1.63 -0.20
N TYR A 65 -4.63 -2.73 -0.67
CA TYR A 65 -5.31 -3.56 -1.66
C TYR A 65 -6.50 -4.30 -1.07
N LYS A 66 -7.69 -4.02 -1.61
CA LYS A 66 -8.95 -4.64 -1.21
C LYS A 66 -9.59 -5.35 -2.39
N ARG A 67 -10.04 -6.58 -2.16
CA ARG A 67 -10.87 -7.32 -3.12
C ARG A 67 -12.30 -7.23 -2.68
N GLU A 68 -13.17 -6.77 -3.57
CA GLU A 68 -14.61 -6.84 -3.34
C GLU A 68 -15.08 -8.29 -3.37
N SER A 69 -15.86 -8.69 -2.38
CA SER A 69 -16.57 -9.96 -2.41
C SER A 69 -18.03 -9.72 -2.79
N ARG A 70 -18.48 -10.36 -3.87
CA ARG A 70 -19.92 -10.38 -4.20
C ARG A 70 -20.73 -11.32 -3.30
N SER A 71 -20.06 -12.13 -2.48
CA SER A 71 -20.71 -13.08 -1.58
C SER A 71 -21.07 -12.42 -0.26
N GLN A 72 -22.30 -12.65 0.21
CA GLN A 72 -22.74 -12.16 1.53
C GLN A 72 -22.06 -12.91 2.69
N ILE A 73 -21.62 -14.15 2.46
CA ILE A 73 -20.90 -14.97 3.44
C ILE A 73 -19.58 -15.40 2.80
N THR A 74 -18.48 -15.07 3.46
CA THR A 74 -17.13 -15.38 2.99
C THR A 74 -16.57 -16.51 3.83
N LYS A 75 -15.96 -17.52 3.19
CA LYS A 75 -15.30 -18.63 3.88
C LYS A 75 -13.89 -18.21 4.30
N TYR A 76 -13.33 -18.80 5.35
CA TYR A 76 -12.02 -18.41 5.90
C TYR A 76 -10.91 -18.35 4.84
N TRP A 77 -10.91 -19.27 3.87
CA TRP A 77 -9.93 -19.29 2.77
C TRP A 77 -10.09 -18.14 1.75
N GLN A 78 -11.22 -17.44 1.75
CA GLN A 78 -11.47 -16.27 0.91
C GLN A 78 -11.15 -14.95 1.64
N LEU A 79 -11.00 -14.98 2.96
CA LEU A 79 -10.69 -13.80 3.77
C LEU A 79 -9.30 -13.23 3.44
N PRO A 80 -9.07 -11.92 3.68
CA PRO A 80 -7.81 -11.27 3.33
C PRO A 80 -6.62 -11.79 4.14
N ALA A 81 -5.52 -12.08 3.48
CA ALA A 81 -4.23 -12.33 4.12
C ALA A 81 -3.21 -11.31 3.63
N VAL A 82 -2.27 -10.93 4.50
CA VAL A 82 -1.32 -9.85 4.22
C VAL A 82 0.08 -10.30 4.62
N PHE A 83 0.99 -10.28 3.64
CA PHE A 83 2.42 -10.38 3.91
C PHE A 83 3.01 -9.00 4.15
N LEU A 84 3.92 -8.94 5.12
CA LEU A 84 4.59 -7.72 5.56
C LEU A 84 6.10 -7.87 5.32
N PHE A 85 6.69 -6.91 4.62
CA PHE A 85 8.11 -6.93 4.22
C PHE A 85 8.79 -5.62 4.57
N ASP A 86 10.12 -5.65 4.69
CA ASP A 86 10.93 -4.43 4.69
C ASP A 86 10.78 -3.69 3.35
N TYR A 87 10.88 -2.35 3.36
CA TYR A 87 10.80 -1.54 2.14
C TYR A 87 11.84 -1.93 1.08
N LYS A 88 12.96 -2.52 1.48
CA LYS A 88 14.05 -2.90 0.58
C LYS A 88 13.90 -4.30 -0.01
N VAL A 89 12.75 -4.94 0.17
CA VAL A 89 12.48 -6.30 -0.33
C VAL A 89 12.62 -6.43 -1.85
N SER A 90 12.44 -5.35 -2.60
CA SER A 90 12.56 -5.36 -4.05
C SER A 90 13.07 -4.02 -4.59
N ARG A 91 13.45 -4.04 -5.87
CA ARG A 91 13.62 -2.82 -6.66
C ARG A 91 12.29 -2.46 -7.30
N TYR A 92 11.81 -1.25 -7.04
CA TYR A 92 10.55 -0.78 -7.60
C TYR A 92 10.77 -0.16 -8.98
N LYS A 93 9.94 -0.60 -9.93
CA LYS A 93 9.86 -0.05 -11.29
C LYS A 93 9.09 1.26 -11.31
N ARG A 94 7.98 1.31 -10.56
CA ARG A 94 7.10 2.49 -10.46
C ARG A 94 6.60 2.68 -9.05
N ILE A 95 6.32 3.94 -8.70
CA ILE A 95 5.77 4.33 -7.41
C ILE A 95 4.68 5.38 -7.64
N PHE A 96 3.43 5.05 -7.32
CA PHE A 96 2.29 5.95 -7.47
C PHE A 96 1.68 6.29 -6.10
N PRO A 97 1.23 7.54 -5.86
CA PRO A 97 0.55 7.92 -4.63
C PRO A 97 -0.94 7.53 -4.59
N PHE A 98 -1.36 6.55 -5.39
CA PHE A 98 -2.72 6.02 -5.45
C PHE A 98 -2.74 4.59 -6.05
N ASP A 99 -3.89 3.94 -5.95
CA ASP A 99 -4.17 2.64 -6.59
C ASP A 99 -4.34 2.86 -8.10
N THR A 100 -3.40 2.35 -8.90
CA THR A 100 -3.41 2.55 -10.35
C THR A 100 -4.56 1.79 -11.02
N GLY A 101 -5.02 0.69 -10.43
CA GLY A 101 -6.23 0.00 -10.87
C GLY A 101 -7.48 0.84 -10.67
N ALA A 102 -7.61 1.54 -9.54
CA ALA A 102 -8.72 2.46 -9.31
C ALA A 102 -8.68 3.66 -10.25
N PHE A 103 -7.48 4.17 -10.57
CA PHE A 103 -7.27 5.24 -11.55
C PHE A 103 -7.78 4.86 -12.95
N GLU A 104 -7.31 3.75 -13.51
CA GLU A 104 -7.69 3.33 -14.87
C GLU A 104 -9.18 2.95 -15.01
N ASN A 105 -9.79 2.49 -13.92
CA ASN A 105 -11.22 2.16 -13.91
C ASN A 105 -12.13 3.39 -13.70
N GLY A 106 -11.57 4.61 -13.64
CA GLY A 106 -12.35 5.84 -13.50
C GLY A 106 -13.06 5.96 -12.15
N ILE A 107 -12.52 5.34 -11.09
CA ILE A 107 -13.10 5.39 -9.74
C ILE A 107 -12.88 6.78 -9.10
N TYR A 108 -11.76 7.42 -9.41
CA TYR A 108 -11.43 8.75 -8.89
C TYR A 108 -12.21 9.87 -9.59
N PRO A 109 -12.35 11.05 -8.94
CA PRO A 109 -13.03 12.20 -9.53
C PRO A 109 -12.47 12.60 -10.89
N GLU A 110 -13.35 13.16 -11.73
CA GLU A 110 -13.01 13.63 -13.07
C GLU A 110 -11.81 14.58 -13.06
N PHE A 111 -11.77 15.54 -12.12
CA PHE A 111 -10.66 16.49 -12.03
C PHE A 111 -9.30 15.80 -11.88
N PHE A 112 -9.24 14.61 -11.26
CA PHE A 112 -8.00 13.87 -11.06
C PHE A 112 -7.67 12.99 -12.28
N GLY A 113 -8.69 12.40 -12.89
CA GLY A 113 -8.56 11.57 -14.08
C GLY A 113 -8.21 12.34 -15.36
N MET A 114 -8.32 13.67 -15.36
CA MET A 114 -7.91 14.53 -16.47
C MET A 114 -6.38 14.57 -16.66
N MET A 115 -5.59 14.34 -15.60
CA MET A 115 -4.13 14.38 -15.69
C MET A 115 -3.54 13.02 -16.07
N PRO A 116 -2.48 12.97 -16.89
CA PRO A 116 -1.83 11.71 -17.22
C PRO A 116 -1.27 11.00 -15.98
N ARG A 117 -1.55 9.69 -15.83
CA ARG A 117 -1.07 8.90 -14.68
C ARG A 117 0.45 9.00 -14.45
N ASN A 118 1.23 9.05 -15.53
CA ASN A 118 2.70 9.15 -15.48
C ASN A 118 3.19 10.46 -14.86
N GLU A 119 2.35 11.49 -14.74
CA GLU A 119 2.71 12.71 -14.02
C GLU A 119 2.90 12.48 -12.51
N TYR A 120 2.43 11.34 -12.00
CA TYR A 120 2.50 10.93 -10.60
C TYR A 120 3.51 9.80 -10.32
N ASP A 121 4.22 9.30 -11.34
CA ASP A 121 5.19 8.21 -11.14
C ASP A 121 6.50 8.72 -10.52
N THR A 122 6.85 8.23 -9.34
CA THR A 122 8.09 8.59 -8.64
C THR A 122 9.08 7.43 -8.54
N GLY A 123 8.95 6.40 -9.39
CA GLY A 123 9.81 5.21 -9.37
C GLY A 123 11.31 5.49 -9.53
N SER A 124 11.69 6.62 -10.11
CA SER A 124 13.09 7.08 -10.21
C SER A 124 13.66 7.64 -8.89
N MET A 125 12.82 7.82 -7.87
CA MET A 125 13.16 8.39 -6.57
C MET A 125 12.88 7.37 -5.45
N PRO A 126 13.85 6.52 -5.06
CA PRO A 126 13.63 5.46 -4.07
C PRO A 126 13.21 5.94 -2.67
N ASP A 127 13.35 7.25 -2.37
CA ASP A 127 12.90 7.82 -1.11
C ASP A 127 11.53 8.51 -1.19
N SER A 128 10.88 8.48 -2.37
CA SER A 128 9.61 9.17 -2.59
C SER A 128 8.51 8.72 -1.65
N PRO A 129 8.33 7.45 -1.24
CA PRO A 129 7.25 7.08 -0.33
C PRO A 129 7.33 7.84 1.00
N SER A 130 8.52 7.85 1.63
CA SER A 130 8.74 8.56 2.90
C SER A 130 8.55 10.07 2.78
N ARG A 131 8.87 10.64 1.62
CA ARG A 131 8.71 12.07 1.33
C ARG A 131 7.25 12.42 1.09
N LEU A 132 6.51 11.57 0.37
CA LEU A 132 5.07 11.73 0.15
C LEU A 132 4.31 11.68 1.48
N VAL A 133 4.65 10.74 2.36
CA VAL A 133 4.11 10.68 3.74
C VAL A 133 4.35 12.00 4.47
N SER A 134 5.59 12.48 4.53
CA SER A 134 5.89 13.73 5.23
C SER A 134 5.27 14.97 4.56
N SER A 135 5.15 15.00 3.23
CA SER A 135 4.53 16.11 2.51
C SER A 135 3.04 16.21 2.84
N PHE A 136 2.30 15.13 2.64
CA PHE A 136 0.84 15.15 2.67
C PHE A 136 0.23 14.78 4.03
N PHE A 137 0.98 14.13 4.94
CA PHE A 137 0.44 13.62 6.20
C PHE A 137 1.27 14.00 7.43
N VAL A 138 2.40 14.71 7.28
CA VAL A 138 3.34 15.04 8.36
C VAL A 138 4.17 13.85 8.83
N ASP A 139 3.52 12.76 9.24
CA ASP A 139 4.14 11.57 9.83
C ASP A 139 3.43 10.26 9.44
N CYS A 140 4.03 9.14 9.86
CA CYS A 140 3.57 7.79 9.54
C CYS A 140 2.20 7.47 10.17
N GLU A 141 1.92 7.98 11.37
CA GLU A 141 0.66 7.72 12.08
C GLU A 141 -0.51 8.39 11.36
N ARG A 142 -0.36 9.67 11.00
CA ARG A 142 -1.34 10.41 10.22
C ARG A 142 -1.54 9.82 8.84
N PHE A 143 -0.46 9.37 8.18
CA PHE A 143 -0.58 8.64 6.92
C PHE A 143 -1.39 7.36 7.11
N PHE A 144 -1.08 6.56 8.13
CA PHE A 144 -1.81 5.33 8.44
C PHE A 144 -3.29 5.56 8.76
N LYS A 145 -3.63 6.70 9.36
CA LYS A 145 -5.02 7.07 9.71
C LYS A 145 -5.76 7.88 8.63
N LEU A 146 -5.15 8.14 7.47
CA LEU A 146 -5.67 9.09 6.47
C LEU A 146 -6.02 10.46 7.07
N SER A 147 -5.15 10.99 7.93
CA SER A 147 -5.30 12.32 8.50
C SER A 147 -4.34 13.29 7.79
N PRO A 148 -4.76 13.91 6.66
CA PRO A 148 -3.87 14.74 5.87
C PRO A 148 -3.40 15.98 6.62
N ARG A 149 -2.28 16.54 6.15
CA ARG A 149 -1.83 17.88 6.48
C ARG A 149 -2.92 18.87 6.09
N ASP A 150 -3.14 19.87 6.94
CA ASP A 150 -4.05 20.98 6.66
C ASP A 150 -3.57 21.80 5.44
N LYS A 151 -4.51 22.38 4.69
CA LYS A 151 -4.20 23.09 3.44
C LYS A 151 -3.33 24.32 3.68
N LYS A 152 -3.61 25.09 4.74
CA LYS A 152 -2.82 26.27 5.08
C LYS A 152 -1.39 25.89 5.45
N ASP A 153 -1.23 24.79 6.20
CA ASP A 153 0.11 24.28 6.55
C ASP A 153 0.84 23.72 5.32
N PHE A 154 0.14 23.01 4.42
CA PHE A 154 0.70 22.54 3.14
C PHE A 154 1.21 23.70 2.28
N ASP A 155 0.38 24.72 2.04
CA ASP A 155 0.71 25.88 1.20
C ASP A 155 1.81 26.75 1.81
N SER A 156 1.93 26.77 3.15
CA SER A 156 3.01 27.49 3.84
C SER A 156 4.38 26.81 3.74
N ARG A 157 4.41 25.51 3.40
CA ARG A 157 5.62 24.68 3.41
C ARG A 157 6.13 24.36 2.02
N PHE A 158 5.22 24.23 1.06
CA PHE A 158 5.55 23.78 -0.27
C PHE A 158 5.20 24.85 -1.30
N GLU A 159 6.15 25.12 -2.16
CA GLU A 159 5.96 26.02 -3.28
C GLU A 159 5.12 25.30 -4.35
N THR A 160 3.87 25.72 -4.48
CA THR A 160 2.96 25.32 -5.54
C THR A 160 2.34 26.56 -6.18
N THR A 161 2.24 26.55 -7.50
CA THR A 161 1.65 27.62 -8.30
C THR A 161 0.39 27.11 -9.02
N ALA A 162 -0.25 27.96 -9.83
CA ALA A 162 -1.41 27.55 -10.62
C ALA A 162 -1.08 26.45 -11.65
N VAL A 163 0.18 26.32 -12.06
CA VAL A 163 0.65 25.33 -13.05
C VAL A 163 1.18 24.03 -12.42
N ASP A 164 0.89 23.81 -11.13
CA ASP A 164 1.15 22.56 -10.42
C ASP A 164 -0.19 21.81 -10.21
N GLU A 165 -1.04 21.75 -11.24
CA GLU A 165 -2.41 21.21 -11.18
C GLU A 165 -2.45 19.77 -10.69
N GLU A 166 -1.47 18.94 -11.06
CA GLU A 166 -1.36 17.56 -10.58
C GLU A 166 -1.19 17.50 -9.05
N ILE A 167 -0.41 18.43 -8.49
CA ILE A 167 -0.15 18.46 -7.04
C ILE A 167 -1.42 18.90 -6.30
N HIS A 168 -2.13 19.90 -6.84
CA HIS A 168 -3.41 20.33 -6.28
C HIS A 168 -4.47 19.24 -6.40
N ALA A 169 -4.54 18.55 -7.53
CA ALA A 169 -5.47 17.44 -7.76
C ALA A 169 -5.17 16.26 -6.82
N LEU A 170 -3.89 15.92 -6.62
CA LEU A 170 -3.51 14.89 -5.66
C LEU A 170 -3.86 15.29 -4.22
N TYR A 171 -3.57 16.53 -3.82
CA TYR A 171 -3.97 17.02 -2.51
C TYR A 171 -5.49 16.97 -2.34
N GLU A 172 -6.24 17.41 -3.35
CA GLU A 172 -7.71 17.42 -3.32
C GLU A 172 -8.26 15.99 -3.24
N LEU A 173 -7.68 15.03 -3.97
CA LEU A 173 -8.04 13.62 -3.87
C LEU A 173 -7.84 13.07 -2.45
N ILE A 174 -6.76 13.47 -1.77
CA ILE A 174 -6.45 13.02 -0.40
C ILE A 174 -7.50 13.51 0.59
N VAL A 175 -7.86 14.80 0.52
CA VAL A 175 -8.80 15.42 1.47
C VAL A 175 -10.26 15.13 1.13
N SER A 176 -10.54 14.84 -0.15
CA SER A 176 -11.88 14.49 -0.62
C SER A 176 -12.40 13.23 0.06
N TYR A 177 -13.61 13.32 0.63
CA TYR A 177 -14.36 12.17 1.11
C TYR A 177 -15.67 12.09 0.33
N SER A 178 -15.93 10.94 -0.31
CA SER A 178 -17.23 10.67 -0.93
C SER A 178 -17.55 9.18 -0.81
N GLU A 179 -18.83 8.81 -0.94
CA GLU A 179 -19.26 7.40 -0.91
C GLU A 179 -18.61 6.53 -2.00
N LYS A 180 -18.10 7.14 -3.07
CA LYS A 180 -17.43 6.45 -4.19
C LYS A 180 -15.92 6.31 -4.00
N ILE A 181 -15.34 7.07 -3.06
CA ILE A 181 -13.90 7.16 -2.84
C ILE A 181 -13.60 6.56 -1.47
N ASP A 182 -13.12 5.32 -1.45
CA ASP A 182 -12.78 4.62 -0.21
C ASP A 182 -11.41 5.06 0.37
N ASP A 183 -10.90 4.31 1.34
CA ASP A 183 -9.61 4.56 1.99
C ASP A 183 -8.39 4.39 1.06
N ARG A 184 -8.57 3.91 -0.18
CA ARG A 184 -7.50 3.78 -1.18
C ARG A 184 -7.19 5.07 -1.92
N ARG A 185 -7.92 6.16 -1.65
CA ARG A 185 -7.70 7.49 -2.24
C ARG A 185 -6.30 8.06 -2.06
N PHE A 186 -5.60 7.59 -1.03
CA PHE A 186 -4.15 7.76 -0.94
C PHE A 186 -3.52 6.49 -0.41
N SER A 187 -3.03 5.69 -1.35
CA SER A 187 -2.27 4.48 -1.12
C SER A 187 -1.00 4.59 -1.94
N ILE A 188 0.16 4.44 -1.32
CA ILE A 188 1.41 4.51 -2.06
C ILE A 188 1.67 3.13 -2.65
N GLU A 189 1.29 2.95 -3.90
CA GLU A 189 1.45 1.73 -4.66
C GLU A 189 2.87 1.62 -5.20
N LEU A 190 3.48 0.45 -5.01
CA LEU A 190 4.82 0.11 -5.48
C LEU A 190 4.69 -1.07 -6.45
N GLN A 191 5.31 -0.95 -7.62
CA GLN A 191 5.28 -1.99 -8.63
C GLN A 191 6.67 -2.56 -8.85
N THR A 192 6.79 -3.88 -8.88
CA THR A 192 8.03 -4.57 -9.25
C THR A 192 7.76 -5.65 -10.29
N GLU A 193 8.71 -5.86 -11.20
CA GLU A 193 8.71 -6.98 -12.15
C GLU A 193 9.54 -8.17 -11.65
N HIS A 194 10.07 -8.06 -10.43
CA HIS A 194 10.88 -9.09 -9.80
C HIS A 194 10.03 -10.00 -8.92
N GLU A 195 10.44 -11.26 -8.83
CA GLU A 195 9.97 -12.19 -7.81
C GLU A 195 10.33 -11.67 -6.42
N ILE A 196 9.43 -11.90 -5.45
CA ILE A 196 9.69 -11.62 -4.04
C ILE A 196 9.77 -12.96 -3.32
N HIS A 197 10.98 -13.35 -2.95
CA HIS A 197 11.19 -14.53 -2.12
C HIS A 197 10.84 -14.22 -0.67
N LEU A 198 10.19 -15.19 -0.02
CA LEU A 198 9.84 -15.06 1.40
C LEU A 198 10.98 -15.47 2.34
N SER A 199 12.05 -16.07 1.80
CA SER A 199 13.20 -16.55 2.56
C SER A 199 14.10 -15.44 3.07
N ASP A 200 15.11 -15.82 3.85
CA ASP A 200 16.22 -14.95 4.28
C ASP A 200 15.77 -13.74 5.12
N GLY A 201 14.63 -13.87 5.81
CA GLY A 201 14.09 -12.82 6.67
C GLY A 201 13.51 -11.62 5.91
N ALA A 202 13.28 -11.77 4.60
CA ALA A 202 12.67 -10.72 3.78
C ALA A 202 11.21 -10.44 4.18
N CYS A 203 10.44 -11.51 4.43
CA CYS A 203 9.10 -11.41 5.00
C CYS A 203 9.17 -11.40 6.53
N LYS A 204 8.59 -10.38 7.16
CA LYS A 204 8.58 -10.23 8.62
C LYS A 204 7.39 -10.91 9.26
N ALA A 205 6.22 -10.76 8.64
CA ALA A 205 4.99 -11.29 9.19
C ALA A 205 3.99 -11.69 8.11
N LEU A 206 3.12 -12.63 8.47
CA LEU A 206 1.93 -13.02 7.73
C LEU A 206 0.71 -12.82 8.64
N ILE A 207 -0.20 -11.94 8.24
CA ILE A 207 -1.50 -11.76 8.88
C ILE A 207 -2.53 -12.62 8.15
N ILE A 208 -3.19 -13.55 8.84
CA ILE A 208 -4.07 -14.58 8.23
C ILE A 208 -5.24 -14.96 9.17
N PRO A 209 -6.38 -15.50 8.68
CA PRO A 209 -7.44 -15.99 9.57
C PRO A 209 -6.95 -17.03 10.58
N GLU A 210 -7.51 -17.01 11.78
CA GLU A 210 -7.12 -17.90 12.89
C GLU A 210 -7.24 -19.39 12.57
N GLU A 211 -8.13 -19.81 11.66
CA GLU A 211 -8.25 -21.22 11.28
C GLU A 211 -6.97 -21.80 10.69
N TYR A 212 -6.10 -20.95 10.12
CA TYR A 212 -4.81 -21.39 9.60
C TYR A 212 -3.79 -21.71 10.70
N LEU A 213 -4.03 -21.29 11.95
CA LEU A 213 -3.21 -21.65 13.09
C LEU A 213 -3.40 -23.11 13.53
N GLU A 214 -4.49 -23.76 13.12
CA GLU A 214 -4.72 -25.18 13.37
C GLU A 214 -3.83 -26.09 12.51
N SER A 215 -3.09 -25.52 11.55
CA SER A 215 -2.18 -26.25 10.67
C SER A 215 -0.74 -26.15 11.17
N ASP A 216 -0.29 -27.18 11.90
CA ASP A 216 1.11 -27.30 12.34
C ASP A 216 2.09 -27.15 11.16
N GLU A 217 1.76 -27.69 9.98
CA GLU A 217 2.57 -27.57 8.78
C GLU A 217 2.80 -26.11 8.35
N LEU A 218 1.76 -25.28 8.42
CA LEU A 218 1.83 -23.86 8.07
C LEU A 218 2.63 -23.09 9.12
N VAL A 219 2.33 -23.31 10.40
CA VAL A 219 3.00 -22.64 11.51
C VAL A 219 4.50 -22.97 11.50
N ASP A 220 4.85 -24.26 11.41
CA ASP A 220 6.23 -24.73 11.31
C ASP A 220 6.96 -24.14 10.10
N LYS A 221 6.26 -23.95 8.97
CA LYS A 221 6.84 -23.38 7.76
C LYS A 221 7.19 -21.90 7.97
N CYS A 222 6.28 -21.13 8.56
CA CYS A 222 6.52 -19.73 8.93
C CYS A 222 7.68 -19.61 9.92
N ASP A 223 7.69 -20.42 10.98
CA ASP A 223 8.73 -20.42 12.01
C ASP A 223 10.11 -20.72 11.42
N LYS A 224 10.22 -21.74 10.55
CA LYS A 224 11.48 -22.07 9.85
C LYS A 224 11.99 -20.95 8.94
N MET A 225 11.08 -20.09 8.47
CA MET A 225 11.41 -18.94 7.62
C MET A 225 11.62 -17.64 8.40
N GLY A 226 11.36 -17.66 9.72
CA GLY A 226 11.40 -16.47 10.56
C GLY A 226 10.27 -15.49 10.28
N ILE A 227 9.12 -15.98 9.80
CA ILE A 227 7.91 -15.18 9.54
C ILE A 227 7.02 -15.26 10.76
N GLU A 228 6.73 -14.12 11.38
CA GLU A 228 5.77 -14.04 12.48
C GLU A 228 4.34 -14.26 11.95
N VAL A 229 3.61 -15.22 12.52
CA VAL A 229 2.21 -15.46 12.17
C VAL A 229 1.31 -14.68 13.12
N LEU A 230 0.59 -13.71 12.56
CA LEU A 230 -0.42 -12.93 13.28
C LEU A 230 -1.79 -13.33 12.75
N SER A 231 -2.78 -13.40 13.63
CA SER A 231 -4.11 -13.83 13.25
C SER A 231 -5.21 -12.89 13.68
N TYR A 232 -6.37 -13.07 13.05
CA TYR A 232 -7.61 -12.42 13.45
C TYR A 232 -8.76 -13.43 13.42
N PRO A 233 -9.79 -13.23 14.26
CA PRO A 233 -10.89 -14.17 14.36
C PRO A 233 -11.80 -14.11 13.14
N SER A 234 -12.40 -15.26 12.83
CA SER A 234 -13.29 -15.43 11.69
C SER A 234 -14.76 -15.51 12.14
N PHE A 235 -15.58 -14.65 11.53
CA PHE A 235 -17.01 -14.50 11.79
C PHE A 235 -17.82 -14.59 10.49
N PRO A 236 -19.14 -14.85 10.53
CA PRO A 236 -19.98 -14.84 9.32
C PRO A 236 -20.28 -13.41 8.83
N LEU A 237 -19.23 -12.60 8.62
CA LEU A 237 -19.28 -11.23 8.15
C LEU A 237 -18.89 -11.13 6.67
N LYS A 238 -19.15 -9.97 6.08
CA LYS A 238 -18.62 -9.62 4.77
C LYS A 238 -17.10 -9.43 4.83
N GLN A 239 -16.42 -9.71 3.72
CA GLN A 239 -14.96 -9.66 3.63
C GLN A 239 -14.40 -8.28 4.02
N GLU A 240 -15.12 -7.20 3.69
CA GLU A 240 -14.66 -5.84 3.91
C GLU A 240 -14.49 -5.50 5.39
N MET A 241 -15.23 -6.18 6.27
CA MET A 241 -15.19 -5.94 7.73
C MET A 241 -13.86 -6.40 8.35
N TYR A 242 -13.18 -7.35 7.72
CA TYR A 242 -11.93 -7.92 8.23
C TYR A 242 -10.73 -7.00 8.06
N TYR A 243 -10.79 -6.05 7.11
CA TYR A 243 -9.73 -5.08 6.95
C TYR A 243 -9.57 -4.24 8.22
N TYR A 244 -10.63 -3.96 8.99
CA TYR A 244 -10.48 -3.28 10.28
C TYR A 244 -9.53 -4.03 11.24
N HIS A 245 -9.70 -5.35 11.39
CA HIS A 245 -8.84 -6.15 12.25
C HIS A 245 -7.39 -6.14 11.78
N ILE A 246 -7.17 -6.30 10.47
CA ILE A 246 -5.82 -6.25 9.87
C ILE A 246 -5.17 -4.88 10.13
N TYR A 247 -5.90 -3.78 9.92
CA TYR A 247 -5.40 -2.45 10.20
C TYR A 247 -5.09 -2.26 11.69
N ASN A 248 -5.91 -2.80 12.59
CA ASN A 248 -5.64 -2.73 14.02
C ASN A 248 -4.35 -3.48 14.40
N ILE A 249 -4.16 -4.71 13.91
CA ILE A 249 -2.93 -5.50 14.13
C ILE A 249 -1.71 -4.70 13.67
N ILE A 250 -1.74 -4.14 12.45
CA ILE A 250 -0.62 -3.37 11.91
C ILE A 250 -0.37 -2.09 12.72
N PHE A 251 -1.43 -1.44 13.20
CA PHE A 251 -1.30 -0.25 14.01
C PHE A 251 -0.63 -0.54 15.37
N GLU A 252 -0.96 -1.67 16.00
CA GLU A 252 -0.26 -2.12 17.21
C GLU A 252 1.23 -2.40 16.92
N LEU A 253 1.55 -3.12 15.84
CA LEU A 253 2.96 -3.33 15.42
C LEU A 253 3.71 -2.01 15.22
N TYR A 254 3.07 -1.01 14.61
CA TYR A 254 3.68 0.30 14.43
C TYR A 254 3.96 1.04 15.72
N LYS A 255 3.11 0.88 16.74
CA LYS A 255 3.37 1.43 18.08
C LYS A 255 4.54 0.70 18.73
N GLU A 256 4.59 -0.62 18.64
CA GLU A 256 5.69 -1.43 19.18
C GLU A 256 7.04 -1.11 18.51
N TRP A 257 7.04 -0.86 17.19
CA TRP A 257 8.25 -0.49 16.44
C TRP A 257 8.60 1.00 16.53
N GLY A 258 7.79 1.81 17.22
CA GLY A 258 8.00 3.26 17.34
C GLY A 258 7.81 4.05 16.04
N ILE A 259 7.12 3.46 15.05
CA ILE A 259 6.72 4.11 13.79
C ILE A 259 5.52 5.04 14.02
N ALA A 260 4.58 4.63 14.88
CA ALA A 260 3.43 5.40 15.33
C ALA A 260 3.51 5.64 16.85
N ARG A 261 2.81 6.66 17.36
CA ARG A 261 2.75 6.98 18.79
C ARG A 261 1.36 6.75 19.37
#